data_AF-A0A925I7S2-F1
#
_entry.id   AF-A0A925I7S2-F1
#
_cell.length_a   1.000
_cell.length_b   1.000
_cell.length_c   1.000
_cell.angle_alpha   90.00
_cell.angle_beta   90.00
_cell.angle_gamma   90.00
#
_symmetry.space_group_name_H-M   'P 1'
#
loop_
_entity.id
_entity.type
_entity.pdbx_description
1 polymer ?
#
loop_
_entity_poly.entity_id
_entity_poly.type
_entity_poly.pdbx_seq_one_letter_code
_entity_poly.pdbx_strand_id
1 'polypeptide(L)'
;MKKLFFLASILMASITMNAQLSKPEVEGLIKGVNFQEIKDVFLIRTREHDGTKEGWLEKAEKLDPKTCKITYNEKSLLIEGSLYTALVPYDKIKVIFYKKANYLTIELMD
;
A
#
# COMPACT_ATOMS: atom_id res chain seq x y z
N MET A 1 40.23 -17.27 32.35
CA MET A 1 39.75 -16.40 31.26
C MET A 1 39.07 -17.25 30.19
N LYS A 2 37.73 -17.29 30.18
CA LYS A 2 36.86 -17.88 29.15
C LYS A 2 35.43 -17.53 29.59
N LYS A 3 34.55 -17.19 28.64
CA LYS A 3 33.12 -16.77 28.79
C LYS A 3 32.84 -15.26 28.75
N LEU A 4 33.39 -14.56 27.77
CA LEU A 4 33.00 -13.16 27.51
C LEU A 4 32.90 -12.86 26.00
N PHE A 5 32.32 -13.77 25.21
CA PHE A 5 32.11 -13.54 23.77
C PHE A 5 30.90 -14.31 23.20
N PHE A 6 29.77 -14.34 23.90
CA PHE A 6 28.55 -14.99 23.38
C PHE A 6 27.26 -14.20 23.62
N LEU A 7 27.35 -12.88 23.79
CA LEU A 7 26.19 -12.00 23.95
C LEU A 7 26.08 -10.93 22.86
N ALA A 8 26.96 -10.93 21.86
CA ALA A 8 26.94 -9.98 20.75
C ALA A 8 26.13 -10.46 19.52
N SER A 9 25.63 -11.69 19.53
CA SER A 9 24.99 -12.33 18.36
C SER A 9 23.46 -12.22 18.29
N ILE A 10 22.79 -11.62 19.28
CA ILE A 10 21.32 -11.55 19.31
C ILE A 10 20.77 -10.19 18.80
N LEU A 11 21.59 -9.15 18.69
CA LEU A 11 21.07 -7.78 18.51
C LEU A 11 21.12 -7.23 17.08
N MET A 12 21.64 -7.96 16.09
CA MET A 12 21.90 -7.40 14.75
C MET A 12 21.08 -8.03 13.61
N ALA A 13 20.04 -8.79 13.95
CA ALA A 13 19.09 -9.33 12.98
C ALA A 13 17.70 -8.68 13.13
N SER A 14 17.64 -7.40 13.48
CA SER A 14 16.49 -6.54 13.17
C SER A 14 16.44 -6.33 11.66
N ILE A 15 16.18 -7.42 10.94
CA ILE A 15 15.74 -7.42 9.56
C ILE A 15 14.47 -6.58 9.61
N THR A 16 14.55 -5.36 9.10
CA THR A 16 13.38 -4.53 8.82
C THR A 16 12.62 -5.23 7.69
N MET A 17 11.91 -6.31 8.03
CA MET A 17 10.86 -6.85 7.21
C MET A 17 9.84 -5.73 7.14
N ASN A 18 9.73 -5.07 5.98
CA ASN A 18 8.56 -4.26 5.69
C ASN A 18 7.36 -5.17 5.87
N ALA A 19 6.66 -5.05 7.00
CA ALA A 19 5.57 -5.94 7.36
C ALA A 19 4.45 -5.70 6.35
N GLN A 20 4.18 -6.70 5.53
CA GLN A 20 3.05 -6.72 4.60
C GLN A 20 1.76 -6.54 5.41
N LEU A 21 0.93 -5.57 5.04
CA LEU A 21 -0.34 -5.33 5.72
C LEU A 21 -1.26 -6.54 5.56
N SER A 22 -1.85 -6.98 6.67
CA SER A 22 -2.87 -8.03 6.67
C SER A 22 -4.20 -7.48 6.16
N LYS A 23 -5.09 -8.36 5.70
CA LYS A 23 -6.45 -8.00 5.27
C LYS A 23 -7.20 -7.15 6.32
N PRO A 24 -7.28 -7.55 7.61
CA PRO A 24 -7.98 -6.73 8.61
C PRO A 24 -7.39 -5.34 8.78
N GLU A 25 -6.06 -5.19 8.69
CA GLU A 25 -5.40 -3.89 8.78
C GLU A 25 -5.74 -3.01 7.58
N VAL A 26 -5.64 -3.55 6.37
CA VAL A 26 -6.03 -2.86 5.13
C VAL A 26 -7.48 -2.40 5.20
N GLU A 27 -8.41 -3.31 5.54
CA GLU A 27 -9.82 -2.98 5.62
C GLU A 27 -10.10 -1.94 6.70
N GLY A 28 -9.47 -2.06 7.88
CA GLY A 28 -9.64 -1.12 8.98
C GLY A 28 -9.16 0.29 8.62
N LEU A 29 -8.00 0.40 7.97
CA LEU A 29 -7.44 1.67 7.51
C LEU A 29 -8.36 2.35 6.50
N ILE A 30 -8.83 1.61 5.48
CA ILE A 30 -9.69 2.18 4.43
C ILE A 30 -11.08 2.52 4.96
N LYS A 31 -11.70 1.65 5.78
CA LYS A 31 -13.03 1.92 6.37
C LYS A 31 -13.01 3.13 7.31
N GLY A 32 -11.85 3.45 7.90
CA GLY A 32 -11.66 4.64 8.73
C GLY A 32 -11.58 5.96 7.95
N VAL A 33 -11.49 5.92 6.61
CA VAL A 33 -11.41 7.10 5.77
C VAL A 33 -12.80 7.68 5.52
N ASN A 34 -12.99 8.96 5.82
CA ASN A 34 -14.16 9.69 5.37
C ASN A 34 -13.97 10.18 3.94
N PHE A 35 -14.47 9.42 2.96
CA PHE A 35 -14.35 9.74 1.53
C PHE A 35 -15.04 11.06 1.13
N GLN A 36 -15.97 11.59 1.93
CA GLN A 36 -16.59 12.89 1.67
C GLN A 36 -15.67 14.06 1.99
N GLU A 37 -14.66 13.85 2.84
CA GLU A 37 -13.75 14.91 3.32
C GLU A 37 -12.42 14.94 2.56
N ILE A 38 -12.07 13.90 1.81
CA ILE A 38 -10.81 13.87 1.03
C ILE A 38 -11.02 14.43 -0.38
N LYS A 39 -9.95 14.95 -0.97
CA LYS A 39 -9.99 15.51 -2.32
C LYS A 39 -9.72 14.46 -3.38
N ASP A 40 -8.74 13.59 -3.12
CA ASP A 40 -8.21 12.65 -4.10
C ASP A 40 -7.94 11.27 -3.48
N VAL A 41 -8.06 10.22 -4.29
CA VAL A 41 -7.55 8.88 -3.98
C VAL A 41 -6.50 8.52 -5.02
N PHE A 42 -5.32 8.07 -4.59
CA PHE A 42 -4.24 7.64 -5.46
C PHE A 42 -4.00 6.14 -5.32
N LEU A 43 -4.01 5.43 -6.44
CA LEU A 43 -3.53 4.06 -6.54
C LEU A 43 -2.17 4.09 -7.23
N ILE A 44 -1.11 3.83 -6.48
CA ILE A 44 0.26 3.86 -7.00
C ILE A 44 0.69 2.42 -7.28
N ARG A 45 0.97 2.14 -8.55
CA ARG A 45 1.61 0.92 -9.00
C ARG A 45 3.07 1.22 -9.29
N THR A 46 3.97 0.63 -8.51
CA THR A 46 5.35 0.45 -8.95
C THR A 46 5.30 -0.54 -10.13
N ARG A 47 6.07 -0.29 -11.20
CA ARG A 47 6.17 -1.04 -12.48
C ARG A 47 5.46 -0.43 -13.70
N GLU A 48 6.21 0.41 -14.39
CA GLU A 48 6.70 0.03 -15.73
C GLU A 48 8.22 0.19 -15.76
N HIS A 49 8.95 -0.87 -16.15
CA HIS A 49 10.32 -0.73 -16.64
C HIS A 49 10.16 -0.21 -18.08
N ASP A 50 10.49 1.05 -18.33
CA ASP A 50 10.22 1.74 -19.60
C ASP A 50 10.98 1.17 -20.82
N GLY A 51 11.78 0.13 -20.60
CA GLY A 51 12.61 -0.51 -21.61
C GLY A 51 13.87 0.28 -21.96
N THR A 52 14.10 1.42 -21.32
CA THR A 52 15.31 2.22 -21.41
C THR A 52 16.21 1.95 -20.20
N LYS A 53 17.43 2.51 -20.20
CA LYS A 53 18.41 2.32 -19.11
C LYS A 53 18.07 3.11 -17.84
N GLU A 54 16.98 3.87 -17.81
CA GLU A 54 16.65 4.82 -16.75
C GLU A 54 15.41 4.43 -15.92
N GLY A 55 15.39 3.19 -15.41
CA GLY A 55 14.74 2.87 -14.15
C GLY A 55 13.23 2.56 -14.16
N TRP A 56 12.74 2.24 -12.96
CA TRP A 56 11.35 1.87 -12.71
C TRP A 56 10.48 3.14 -12.61
N LEU A 57 9.42 3.23 -13.42
CA LEU A 57 8.44 4.31 -13.32
C LEU A 57 7.32 3.95 -12.33
N GLU A 58 6.97 4.90 -11.47
CA GLU A 58 5.76 4.83 -10.65
C GLU A 58 4.56 5.33 -11.48
N LYS A 59 3.57 4.46 -11.68
CA LYS A 59 2.31 4.84 -12.31
C LYS A 59 1.28 5.13 -11.22
N ALA A 60 0.93 6.40 -11.07
CA ALA A 60 -0.10 6.85 -10.13
C ALA A 60 -1.42 7.09 -10.85
N GLU A 61 -2.46 6.35 -10.47
CA GLU A 61 -3.82 6.56 -10.94
C GLU A 61 -4.58 7.40 -9.91
N LYS A 62 -5.13 8.54 -10.35
CA LYS A 62 -5.93 9.43 -9.52
C LYS A 62 -7.41 9.12 -9.72
N LEU A 63 -8.10 8.78 -8.64
CA LEU A 63 -9.53 8.47 -8.59
C LEU A 63 -10.27 9.60 -7.86
N ASP A 64 -11.47 9.93 -8.35
CA ASP A 64 -12.36 10.88 -7.67
C ASP A 64 -13.03 10.17 -6.47
N PRO A 65 -12.80 10.62 -5.22
CA PRO A 65 -13.37 9.99 -4.03
C PRO A 65 -14.91 9.99 -4.01
N LYS A 66 -15.58 10.88 -4.75
CA LYS A 66 -17.05 10.91 -4.82
C LYS A 66 -17.64 9.80 -5.69
N THR A 67 -16.87 9.29 -6.64
CA THR A 67 -17.29 8.22 -7.56
C THR A 67 -16.58 6.90 -7.29
N CYS A 68 -15.47 6.95 -6.54
CA CYS A 68 -14.72 5.78 -6.13
C CYS A 68 -15.54 4.89 -5.20
N LYS A 69 -15.69 3.63 -5.58
CA LYS A 69 -16.29 2.59 -4.76
C LYS A 69 -15.26 1.51 -4.45
N ILE A 70 -15.12 1.18 -3.17
CA ILE A 70 -14.23 0.11 -2.70
C ILE A 70 -15.10 -1.02 -2.17
N THR A 71 -14.96 -2.21 -2.76
CA THR A 71 -15.65 -3.43 -2.33
C THR A 71 -14.63 -4.41 -1.75
N TYR A 72 -14.92 -4.91 -0.55
CA TYR A 72 -14.06 -5.85 0.17
C TYR A 72 -14.43 -7.29 -0.16
N ASN A 73 -13.48 -8.06 -0.68
CA ASN A 73 -13.65 -9.48 -0.96
C ASN A 73 -12.78 -10.33 -0.02
N GLU A 74 -12.87 -11.66 -0.15
CA GLU A 74 -12.07 -12.58 0.66
C GLU A 74 -10.57 -12.37 0.49
N LYS A 75 -10.11 -12.16 -0.75
CA LYS A 75 -8.68 -12.16 -1.13
C LYS A 75 -8.18 -10.82 -1.70
N SER A 76 -9.06 -9.88 -1.99
CA SER A 76 -8.72 -8.63 -2.67
C SER A 76 -9.67 -7.47 -2.33
N LEU A 77 -9.24 -6.26 -2.66
CA LEU A 77 -10.06 -5.07 -2.81
C LEU A 77 -10.45 -4.89 -4.28
N LEU A 78 -11.73 -4.67 -4.56
CA LEU A 78 -12.17 -4.15 -5.84
C LEU A 78 -12.32 -2.63 -5.70
N ILE A 79 -11.54 -1.88 -6.47
CA ILE A 79 -11.55 -0.41 -6.51
C ILE A 79 -12.15 0.00 -7.86
N GLU A 80 -13.35 0.57 -7.85
CA GLU A 80 -14.08 1.03 -9.02
C GLU A 80 -14.08 2.57 -9.03
N GLY A 81 -13.51 3.19 -10.06
CA GLY A 81 -13.60 4.61 -10.36
C GLY A 81 -14.25 4.84 -11.73
N SER A 82 -14.50 6.10 -12.09
CA SER A 82 -15.24 6.46 -13.31
C SER A 82 -14.65 5.92 -14.62
N LEU A 83 -13.33 5.85 -14.73
CA LEU A 83 -12.61 5.38 -15.92
C LEU A 83 -11.75 4.14 -15.67
N TYR A 84 -11.79 3.59 -14.45
CA TYR A 84 -10.80 2.63 -14.01
C TYR A 84 -11.37 1.66 -12.98
N THR A 85 -11.14 0.36 -13.18
CA THR A 85 -11.47 -0.67 -12.20
C THR A 85 -10.23 -1.52 -11.93
N ALA A 86 -9.87 -1.69 -10.66
CA ALA A 86 -8.76 -2.54 -10.24
C ALA A 86 -9.19 -3.59 -9.22
N LEU A 87 -8.76 -4.81 -9.44
CA LEU A 87 -8.78 -5.87 -8.44
C LEU A 87 -7.38 -5.96 -7.81
N VAL A 88 -7.27 -5.60 -6.53
CA VAL A 88 -6.00 -5.48 -5.80
C VAL A 88 -5.95 -6.55 -4.71
N PRO A 89 -5.13 -7.60 -4.86
CA PRO A 89 -4.91 -8.59 -3.80
C PRO A 89 -4.34 -7.95 -2.52
N TYR A 90 -4.77 -8.42 -1.34
CA TYR A 90 -4.31 -7.83 -0.06
C TYR A 90 -2.81 -7.96 0.16
N ASP A 91 -2.23 -9.08 -0.26
CA ASP A 91 -0.80 -9.38 -0.22
C ASP A 91 0.04 -8.49 -1.16
N LYS A 92 -0.62 -7.71 -2.02
CA LYS A 92 0.02 -6.72 -2.89
C LYS A 92 -0.07 -5.31 -2.34
N ILE A 93 -0.66 -5.05 -1.17
CA ILE A 93 -0.80 -3.69 -0.63
C ILE A 93 0.34 -3.40 0.34
N LYS A 94 1.30 -2.60 -0.09
CA LYS A 94 2.51 -2.30 0.69
C LYS A 94 2.23 -1.31 1.81
N VAL A 95 1.58 -0.20 1.45
CA VAL A 95 1.37 0.96 2.33
C VAL A 95 0.01 1.58 2.02
N ILE A 96 -0.65 2.06 3.08
CA ILE A 96 -1.82 2.93 2.97
C ILE A 96 -1.50 4.21 3.74
N PHE A 97 -1.55 5.35 3.05
CA PHE A 97 -1.35 6.66 3.67
C PHE A 97 -2.61 7.49 3.56
N TYR A 98 -3.06 8.04 4.69
CA TYR A 98 -4.25 8.88 4.76
C TYR A 98 -3.91 10.23 5.38
N LYS A 99 -4.17 11.31 4.64
CA LYS A 99 -4.11 12.68 5.12
C LYS A 99 -5.48 13.33 5.01
N LYS A 100 -6.14 13.51 6.16
CA LYS A 100 -7.46 14.15 6.29
C LYS A 100 -7.50 15.48 5.52
N ALA A 101 -8.61 15.74 4.82
CA ALA A 101 -8.81 16.90 3.95
C ALA A 101 -7.92 16.97 2.68
N ASN A 102 -7.12 15.94 2.41
CA ASN A 102 -6.18 15.92 1.30
C ASN A 102 -6.33 14.67 0.44
N TYR A 103 -5.75 13.53 0.84
CA TYR A 103 -5.71 12.34 -0.01
C TYR A 103 -5.60 11.03 0.76
N LEU A 104 -6.00 9.95 0.08
CA LEU A 104 -5.70 8.55 0.42
C LEU A 104 -4.77 7.99 -0.65
N THR A 105 -3.67 7.36 -0.26
CA THR A 105 -2.74 6.66 -1.17
C THR A 105 -2.72 5.17 -0.82
N ILE A 106 -2.89 4.33 -1.84
CA ILE A 106 -2.73 2.88 -1.76
C ILE A 106 -1.54 2.52 -2.66
N GLU A 107 -0.43 2.09 -2.07
CA GLU A 107 0.78 1.70 -2.78
C GLU A 107 0.84 0.18 -2.93
N LEU A 108 1.09 -0.29 -4.15
CA LEU A 108 1.14 -1.72 -4.45
C LEU A 108 2.57 -2.26 -4.55
N MET A 109 2.78 -3.45 -3.99
CA MET A 109 3.92 -4.32 -4.27
C MET A 109 3.70 -5.04 -5.60
N ASP A 110 4.81 -5.36 -6.25
CA ASP A 110 4.82 -6.10 -7.49
C ASP A 110 4.55 -7.60 -7.35
#